data_AF-D4CPM5-F1
#
_entry.id   AF-D4CPM5-F1
#
_cell.length_a   1.000
_cell.length_b   1.000
_cell.length_c   1.000
_cell.angle_alpha   90.00
_cell.angle_beta   90.00
_cell.angle_gamma   90.00
#
_symmetry.space_group_name_H-M   'P 1'
#
loop_
_entity.id
_entity.type
_entity.pdbx_description
1 polymer ?
#
loop_
_entity_poly.entity_id
_entity_poly.type
_entity_poly.pdbx_seq_one_letter_code
_entity_poly.pdbx_strand_id
1 'polypeptide(L)' 'MNTEYNAVVNFRSEMAGLKALLGWTNEDLARWLGCRASTVSELYRDPRKATGMYILKIHQRFREERAKQFQELL' A
#
# COMPACT_ATOMS: atom_id res chain seq x y z
N MET A 1 19.41 -13.81 3.90
CA MET A 1 18.38 -12.77 4.04
C MET A 1 17.06 -13.37 3.54
N ASN A 2 15.99 -13.37 4.34
CA ASN A 2 14.74 -14.04 3.96
C ASN A 2 13.93 -13.11 3.03
N THR A 3 13.91 -13.42 1.74
CA THR A 3 13.31 -12.59 0.68
C THR A 3 11.81 -12.38 0.87
N GLU A 4 11.10 -13.39 1.41
CA GLU A 4 9.67 -13.30 1.70
C GLU A 4 9.39 -12.28 2.82
N TYR A 5 10.19 -12.30 3.89
CA TYR A 5 10.04 -11.36 5.00
C TYR A 5 10.15 -9.91 4.53
N ASN A 6 11.14 -9.62 3.68
CA ASN A 6 11.32 -8.28 3.12
C ASN A 6 10.14 -7.85 2.24
N ALA A 7 9.57 -8.77 1.45
CA ALA A 7 8.40 -8.47 0.63
C ALA A 7 7.17 -8.11 1.48
N VAL A 8 6.92 -8.87 2.56
CA VAL A 8 5.81 -8.62 3.51
C VAL A 8 5.97 -7.26 4.20
N VAL A 9 7.17 -6.95 4.68
CA VAL A 9 7.47 -5.66 5.35
C VAL A 9 7.34 -4.49 4.38
N ASN A 10 7.83 -4.64 3.15
CA ASN A 10 7.74 -3.61 2.12
C ASN A 10 6.29 -3.31 1.77
N PHE A 11 5.48 -4.33 1.49
CA PHE A 11 4.07 -4.14 1.15
C PHE A 11 3.28 -3.41 2.24
N ARG A 12 3.48 -3.78 3.52
CA ARG A 12 2.87 -3.06 4.65
C ARG A 12 3.32 -1.60 4.72
N SER A 13 4.62 -1.37 4.54
CA SER A 13 5.20 -0.03 4.59
C SER A 13 4.65 0.86 3.48
N GLU A 14 4.44 0.33 2.28
CA GLU A 14 3.86 1.07 1.16
C GLU A 14 2.37 1.36 1.35
N MET A 15 1.60 0.42 1.90
CA MET A 15 0.21 0.69 2.27
C MET A 15 0.11 1.83 3.30
N ALA A 16 0.94 1.79 4.34
CA ALA A 16 0.98 2.82 5.37
C ALA A 16 1.48 4.15 4.79
N GLY A 17 2.50 4.10 3.95
CA GLY A 17 3.06 5.24 3.25
C GLY A 17 2.05 5.91 2.34
N LEU A 18 1.31 5.16 1.52
CA LEU A 18 0.22 5.68 0.69
C LEU A 18 -0.81 6.44 1.51
N LYS A 19 -1.23 5.86 2.64
CA LYS A 19 -2.17 6.54 3.55
C LYS A 19 -1.62 7.86 4.06
N ALA A 20 -0.37 7.89 4.47
CA ALA A 20 0.28 9.11 4.95
C ALA A 20 0.41 10.16 3.84
N LEU A 21 0.86 9.76 2.65
CA LEU A 21 1.10 10.65 1.51
C LEU A 21 -0.18 11.33 1.02
N LEU A 22 -1.30 10.59 1.02
CA LEU A 22 -2.57 11.05 0.46
C LEU A 22 -3.59 11.48 1.52
N GLY A 23 -3.23 11.40 2.81
CA GLY A 23 -4.16 11.63 3.92
C GLY A 23 -5.32 10.61 3.95
N TRP A 24 -5.11 9.40 3.45
CA TRP A 24 -6.18 8.39 3.33
C TRP A 24 -6.43 7.61 4.61
N THR A 25 -7.71 7.33 4.85
CA THR A 25 -8.18 6.34 5.83
C THR A 25 -8.09 4.91 5.28
N ASN A 26 -8.46 3.91 6.09
CA ASN A 26 -8.59 2.54 5.58
C ASN A 26 -9.76 2.43 4.59
N GLU A 27 -10.82 3.20 4.80
CA GLU A 27 -12.01 3.28 3.96
C GLU A 27 -11.67 3.86 2.60
N ASP A 28 -10.82 4.89 2.53
CA ASP A 28 -10.39 5.48 1.25
C ASP A 28 -9.51 4.51 0.47
N LEU A 29 -8.55 3.87 1.14
CA LEU A 29 -7.72 2.83 0.51
C LEU A 29 -8.58 1.67 0.01
N ALA A 30 -9.58 1.25 0.78
CA ALA A 30 -10.51 0.19 0.39
C ALA A 30 -11.36 0.60 -0.82
N ARG A 31 -11.90 1.82 -0.82
CA ARG A 31 -12.66 2.37 -1.94
C ARG A 31 -11.82 2.40 -3.22
N TRP A 32 -10.57 2.83 -3.13
CA TRP A 32 -9.66 2.84 -4.28
C TRP A 32 -9.28 1.43 -4.76
N LEU A 33 -9.08 0.48 -3.85
CA LEU A 33 -8.82 -0.92 -4.20
C LEU A 33 -10.07 -1.65 -4.71
N GLY A 34 -11.27 -1.10 -4.50
CA GLY A 34 -12.54 -1.76 -4.82
C GLY A 34 -12.88 -2.90 -3.85
N CYS A 35 -12.52 -2.76 -2.57
CA CYS A 35 -12.77 -3.76 -1.52
C CYS A 35 -13.37 -3.13 -0.26
N ARG A 36 -13.54 -3.94 0.80
CA ARG A 36 -14.05 -3.47 2.10
C ARG A 36 -12.91 -3.01 3.00
N ALA A 37 -13.17 -2.07 3.91
CA ALA A 37 -12.19 -1.63 4.91
C ALA A 37 -11.68 -2.77 5.81
N SER A 38 -12.52 -3.79 6.04
CA SER A 38 -12.11 -5.02 6.73
C SER A 38 -11.03 -5.78 5.97
N THR A 39 -11.11 -5.84 4.64
CA THR A 39 -10.09 -6.45 3.78
C THR A 39 -8.76 -5.70 3.94
N VAL A 40 -8.77 -4.36 3.92
CA VAL A 40 -7.55 -3.55 4.18
C VAL A 40 -6.96 -3.87 5.55
N SER A 41 -7.79 -3.98 6.58
CA SER A 41 -7.36 -4.32 7.93
C SER A 41 -6.75 -5.74 8.00
N GLU A 42 -7.34 -6.69 7.28
CA GLU A 42 -6.79 -8.05 7.13
C GLU A 42 -5.45 -8.05 6.40
N LEU A 43 -5.28 -7.23 5.36
CA LEU A 43 -4.01 -7.12 4.63
C LEU A 43 -2.89 -6.55 5.52
N TYR A 44 -3.19 -5.60 6.40
CA TYR A 44 -2.21 -5.16 7.40
C TYR A 44 -1.85 -6.29 8.37
N ARG A 45 -2.83 -7.08 8.81
CA ARG A 45 -2.59 -8.21 9.73
C ARG A 45 -1.82 -9.36 9.06
N ASP A 46 -2.16 -9.69 7.82
CA ASP A 46 -1.56 -10.77 7.04
C ASP A 46 -1.48 -10.42 5.54
N PRO A 47 -0.36 -9.81 5.11
CA PRO A 47 -0.11 -9.46 3.71
C PRO A 47 -0.13 -10.62 2.73
N ARG A 48 0.03 -11.87 3.20
CA ARG A 48 0.05 -13.05 2.31
C ARG A 48 -1.33 -13.34 1.71
N LYS A 49 -2.38 -12.75 2.28
CA LYS A 49 -3.75 -12.80 1.74
C LYS A 49 -3.99 -11.80 0.63
N ALA A 50 -3.02 -10.92 0.33
CA ALA A 50 -3.13 -9.99 -0.78
C ALA A 50 -3.20 -10.75 -2.10
N THR A 51 -4.18 -10.38 -2.94
CA THR A 51 -4.16 -10.82 -4.34
C THR A 51 -3.00 -10.14 -5.05
N GLY A 52 -2.46 -10.78 -6.10
CA GLY A 52 -1.42 -10.17 -6.94
C GLY A 52 -1.82 -8.80 -7.49
N MET A 53 -3.12 -8.59 -7.77
CA MET A 53 -3.65 -7.29 -8.19
C MET A 53 -3.44 -6.20 -7.14
N TYR A 54 -3.74 -6.48 -5.86
CA TYR A 54 -3.56 -5.50 -4.78
C TYR A 54 -2.09 -5.14 -4.58
N ILE A 55 -1.23 -6.15 -4.64
CA ILE A 55 0.23 -6.00 -4.57
C ILE A 55 0.71 -5.01 -5.65
N LEU A 56 0.38 -5.30 -6.91
CA LEU A 56 0.82 -4.47 -8.04
C LEU A 56 0.25 -3.04 -7.97
N LYS A 57 -1.03 -2.89 -7.65
CA LYS A 57 -1.67 -1.58 -7.51
C LYS A 57 -0.98 -0.73 -6.44
N ILE A 58 -0.77 -1.28 -5.25
CA ILE A 58 -0.15 -0.55 -4.13
C ILE A 58 1.29 -0.14 -4.48
N HIS A 59 2.10 -1.08 -4.99
CA HIS A 59 3.47 -0.79 -5.41
C HIS A 59 3.53 0.34 -6.45
N GLN A 60 2.69 0.27 -7.49
CA GLN A 60 2.66 1.28 -8.54
C GLN A 60 2.25 2.64 -7.97
N ARG A 61 1.13 2.69 -7.25
CA ARG A 61 0.58 3.94 -6.72
C ARG A 61 1.54 4.60 -5.74
N PHE A 62 2.21 3.82 -4.89
CA PHE A 62 3.17 4.36 -3.93
C PHE A 62 4.37 5.01 -4.62
N ARG A 63 4.90 4.38 -5.67
CA ARG A 63 6.00 4.96 -6.46
C ARG A 63 5.58 6.25 -7.15
N GLU A 64 4.38 6.30 -7.72
CA GLU A 64 3.84 7.50 -8.37
C GLU A 64 3.75 8.67 -7.39
N GLU A 65 3.18 8.46 -6.20
CA GLU A 65 3.04 9.52 -5.19
C GLU A 65 4.38 9.96 -4.59
N ARG A 66 5.31 9.02 -4.40
CA ARG A 66 6.69 9.32 -4.01
C ARG A 66 7.44 10.15 -5.05
N ALA A 67 7.25 9.85 -6.34
CA ALA A 67 7.88 10.59 -7.42
C ALA A 67 7.35 12.03 -7.51
N LYS A 68 6.04 12.23 -7.31
CA LYS A 68 5.44 13.57 -7.26
C LYS A 68 6.01 14.42 -6.14
N GLN A 69 6.05 13.88 -4.91
CA GLN A 69 6.65 14.61 -3.78
C GLN A 69 8.11 14.98 -4.01
N PHE A 70 8.89 14.12 -4.67
CA PHE A 70 10.28 14.43 -4.98
C PHE A 70 10.42 15.56 -6.01
N GLN A 71 9.53 15.62 -7.00
CA GLN A 71 9.50 16.72 -7.98
C GLN A 71 9.05 18.05 -7.33
N GLU A 72 8.17 18.03 -6.34
CA GLU A 72 7.74 19.22 -5.61
C GLU A 72 8.83 19.80 -4.68
N LEU A 73 9.88 19.02 -4.38
CA LEU A 73 11.01 19.41 -3.53
C LEU A 73 12.25 19.91 -4.31
N LEU A 74 12.21 19.85 -5.65
CA LEU A 74 13.25 20.35 -6.56
C LEU A 74 12.87 21.70 -7.15
#